data_AF-A0A0F9FPM7-F1
#
_entry.id   AF-A0A0F9FPM7-F1
#
_cell.length_a   1.000
_cell.length_b   1.000
_cell.length_c   1.000
_cell.angle_alpha   90.00
_cell.angle_beta   90.00
_cell.angle_gamma   90.00
#
_symmetry.space_group_name_H-M   'P 1'
#
loop_
_entity.id
_entity.type
_entity.pdbx_description
1 polymer ?
#
loop_
_entity_poly.entity_id
_entity_poly.type
_entity_poly.pdbx_seq_one_letter_code
_entity_poly.pdbx_strand_id
1 'polypeptide(L)'
;MGQYHYVVNKTKRQFINPHKMGDGLKLLEFGCSTNGTMTALAVLLAKDNGLGGGDLHFEHELIGSWVGDNIEIAGDYGDGTMSRPALDKKEGMLNLHEYAEEYYEDISWRIREVICQDKWIAKEIGKPWTDRSEWPDSVKKRYPGGP
;
A
#
# COMPACT_ATOMS: atom_id res chain seq x y z
N MET A 1 1.82 -16.94 -16.03
CA MET A 1 1.97 -15.49 -15.82
C MET A 1 0.58 -14.88 -15.70
N GLY A 2 0.43 -13.84 -14.88
CA GLY A 2 -0.86 -13.16 -14.65
C GLY A 2 -0.63 -11.70 -14.28
N GLN A 3 -1.70 -10.91 -14.30
CA GLN A 3 -1.70 -9.47 -14.07
C GLN A 3 -1.26 -9.11 -12.64
N TYR A 4 -0.39 -8.10 -12.53
CA TYR A 4 0.08 -7.52 -11.28
C TYR A 4 -0.73 -6.28 -10.93
N HIS A 5 -0.92 -6.02 -9.63
CA HIS A 5 -1.77 -4.94 -9.16
C HIS A 5 -1.13 -4.11 -8.05
N TYR A 6 -1.45 -2.82 -8.06
CA TYR A 6 -1.24 -1.89 -6.95
C TYR A 6 -2.57 -1.35 -6.46
N VAL A 7 -2.65 -1.01 -5.18
CA VAL A 7 -3.76 -0.20 -4.68
C VAL A 7 -3.34 1.27 -4.78
N VAL A 8 -4.07 2.04 -5.57
CA VAL A 8 -3.69 3.39 -6.00
C VAL A 8 -4.73 4.39 -5.51
N ASN A 9 -4.27 5.44 -4.82
CA ASN A 9 -5.06 6.61 -4.48
C ASN A 9 -4.77 7.73 -5.49
N LYS A 10 -5.76 8.03 -6.33
CA LYS A 10 -5.66 9.04 -7.40
C LYS A 10 -5.80 10.46 -6.88
N THR A 11 -6.51 10.67 -5.77
CA THR A 11 -6.67 11.99 -5.16
C THR A 11 -5.32 12.49 -4.60
N LYS A 12 -4.64 11.64 -3.82
CA LYS A 12 -3.37 11.99 -3.18
C LYS A 12 -2.13 11.67 -3.99
N ARG A 13 -2.28 10.97 -5.13
CA ARG A 13 -1.17 10.46 -5.93
C ARG A 13 -0.23 9.57 -5.10
N GLN A 14 -0.81 8.58 -4.44
CA GLN A 14 -0.12 7.60 -3.60
C GLN A 14 -0.46 6.18 -4.04
N PHE A 15 0.39 5.22 -3.73
CA PHE A 15 0.08 3.81 -3.92
C PHE A 15 0.71 2.91 -2.84
N ILE A 16 0.17 1.71 -2.71
CA ILE A 16 0.79 0.62 -1.95
C ILE A 16 1.07 -0.58 -2.88
N ASN A 17 2.26 -1.14 -2.70
CA ASN A 17 2.80 -2.29 -3.42
C ASN A 17 2.63 -3.55 -2.55
N PRO A 18 1.83 -4.55 -2.98
CA PRO A 18 1.59 -5.77 -2.21
C PRO A 18 2.85 -6.55 -1.80
N HIS A 19 3.89 -6.61 -2.64
CA HIS A 19 5.14 -7.30 -2.28
C HIS A 19 5.82 -6.66 -1.06
N LYS A 20 5.79 -5.33 -0.95
CA LYS A 20 6.36 -4.62 0.21
C LYS A 20 5.57 -4.88 1.50
N MET A 21 4.35 -5.42 1.36
CA MET A 21 3.43 -5.81 2.45
C MET A 21 3.48 -7.32 2.77
N GLY A 22 4.35 -8.08 2.10
CA GLY A 22 4.50 -9.53 2.29
C GLY A 22 3.55 -10.38 1.46
N ASP A 23 2.80 -9.78 0.53
CA ASP A 23 1.88 -10.46 -0.37
C ASP A 23 2.46 -10.74 -1.75
N GLY A 24 1.76 -11.50 -2.59
CA GLY A 24 2.02 -11.55 -4.03
C GLY A 24 1.30 -10.42 -4.79
N LEU A 25 1.75 -10.10 -6.01
CA LEU A 25 1.21 -9.00 -6.82
C LEU A 25 -0.09 -9.34 -7.57
N LYS A 26 -0.51 -10.61 -7.67
CA LYS A 26 -1.76 -10.95 -8.35
C LYS A 26 -2.95 -10.64 -7.45
N LEU A 27 -4.09 -10.25 -8.04
CA LEU A 27 -5.28 -9.80 -7.30
C LEU A 27 -5.68 -10.70 -6.13
N LEU A 28 -5.76 -12.03 -6.34
CA LEU A 28 -6.13 -12.97 -5.28
C LEU A 28 -4.97 -13.36 -4.35
N GLU A 29 -3.73 -13.08 -4.72
CA GLU A 29 -2.56 -13.34 -3.86
C GLU A 29 -2.52 -12.40 -2.66
N PHE A 30 -3.02 -11.16 -2.78
CA PHE A 30 -3.19 -10.25 -1.64
C PHE A 30 -4.65 -10.09 -1.22
N GLY A 31 -5.63 -10.25 -2.12
CA GLY A 31 -7.05 -10.13 -1.80
C GLY A 31 -7.58 -11.21 -0.85
N CYS A 32 -6.94 -12.38 -0.82
CA CYS A 32 -7.30 -13.50 0.04
C CYS A 32 -6.21 -13.85 1.08
N SER A 33 -5.22 -12.98 1.26
CA SER A 33 -4.09 -13.27 2.15
C SER A 33 -4.36 -12.86 3.60
N THR A 34 -3.47 -13.30 4.49
CA THR A 34 -3.39 -12.85 5.88
C THR A 34 -2.20 -11.90 6.12
N ASN A 35 -1.56 -11.36 5.07
CA ASN A 35 -0.45 -10.42 5.23
C ASN A 35 -0.95 -8.95 5.24
N GLY A 36 -0.11 -8.03 4.76
CA GLY A 36 -0.27 -6.61 5.06
C GLY A 36 -1.12 -5.80 4.10
N THR A 37 -1.35 -6.22 2.86
CA THR A 37 -1.94 -5.31 1.85
C THR A 37 -3.35 -4.89 2.21
N MET A 38 -4.24 -5.85 2.48
CA MET A 38 -5.63 -5.55 2.81
C MET A 38 -5.76 -4.92 4.20
N THR A 39 -4.88 -5.30 5.13
CA THR A 39 -4.77 -4.67 6.47
C THR A 39 -4.37 -3.20 6.36
N ALA A 40 -3.39 -2.87 5.51
CA ALA A 40 -2.98 -1.49 5.25
C ALA A 40 -4.12 -0.68 4.62
N LEU A 41 -4.81 -1.25 3.62
CA LEU A 41 -5.96 -0.59 3.01
C LEU A 41 -7.07 -0.32 4.03
N ALA A 42 -7.37 -1.27 4.92
CA ALA A 42 -8.34 -1.08 6.00
C ALA A 42 -7.94 0.08 6.92
N VAL A 43 -6.68 0.16 7.34
CA VAL A 43 -6.17 1.24 8.21
C VAL A 43 -6.15 2.59 7.51
N LEU A 44 -5.78 2.66 6.23
CA LEU A 44 -5.81 3.88 5.43
C LEU A 44 -7.24 4.44 5.28
N LEU A 45 -8.24 3.57 5.32
CA LEU A 45 -9.68 3.91 5.21
C LEU A 45 -10.39 4.03 6.58
N ALA A 46 -9.70 3.79 7.69
CA ALA A 46 -10.29 3.78 9.02
C ALA A 46 -10.46 5.20 9.58
N LYS A 47 -11.62 5.83 9.31
CA LYS A 47 -11.96 7.16 9.85
C LYS A 47 -12.03 7.18 11.38
N ASP A 48 -12.59 6.13 11.96
CA ASP A 48 -12.97 6.07 13.38
C ASP A 48 -12.09 5.05 14.14
N ASN A 49 -10.77 5.07 13.87
CA ASN A 49 -9.80 4.17 14.49
C ASN A 49 -9.55 4.49 15.98
N GLY A 50 -9.35 3.45 16.80
CA GLY A 50 -8.92 3.57 18.20
C GLY A 50 -10.06 3.66 19.22
N LEU A 51 -11.29 3.35 18.82
CA LEU A 51 -12.49 3.41 19.67
C LEU A 51 -12.82 2.06 20.31
N GLY A 52 -12.43 0.95 19.68
CA GLY A 52 -12.75 -0.41 20.11
C GLY A 52 -11.53 -1.31 20.34
N GLY A 53 -11.75 -2.44 21.01
CA GLY A 53 -10.67 -3.39 21.35
C GLY A 53 -10.05 -4.13 20.15
N GLY A 54 -10.62 -4.00 18.96
CA GLY A 54 -10.10 -4.58 17.71
C GLY A 54 -9.38 -3.59 16.79
N ASP A 55 -9.25 -2.33 17.21
CA ASP A 55 -8.67 -1.27 16.38
C ASP A 55 -7.14 -1.18 16.55
N LEU A 56 -6.49 -0.44 15.63
CA LEU A 56 -5.08 -0.12 15.76
C LEU A 56 -4.91 1.02 16.77
N HIS A 57 -4.45 0.73 17.99
CA HIS A 57 -4.22 1.74 19.04
C HIS A 57 -2.89 2.49 18.85
N PHE A 58 -2.75 3.18 17.72
CA PHE A 58 -1.59 3.99 17.37
C PHE A 58 -2.02 5.29 16.69
N GLU A 59 -1.29 6.38 16.93
CA GLU A 59 -1.54 7.68 16.29
C GLU A 59 -0.54 7.92 15.15
N HIS A 60 -1.06 8.06 13.93
CA HIS A 60 -0.25 8.39 12.75
C HIS A 60 -1.08 9.06 11.67
N GLU A 61 -0.49 10.01 10.94
CA GLU A 61 -1.15 10.79 9.88
C GLU A 61 -1.66 9.97 8.69
N LEU A 62 -1.28 8.69 8.59
CA LEU A 62 -1.71 7.80 7.51
C LEU A 62 -3.03 7.10 7.85
N ILE A 63 -3.36 6.95 9.14
CA ILE A 63 -4.58 6.27 9.58
C ILE A 63 -5.78 7.12 9.15
N GLY A 64 -6.72 6.53 8.43
CA GLY A 64 -7.87 7.24 7.88
C GLY A 64 -7.53 8.30 6.83
N SER A 65 -6.27 8.39 6.39
CA SER A 65 -5.83 9.44 5.46
C SER A 65 -6.47 9.33 4.09
N TRP A 66 -6.89 8.12 3.66
CA TRP A 66 -7.51 7.86 2.36
C TRP A 66 -9.04 7.93 2.40
N VAL A 67 -9.64 8.30 3.54
CA VAL A 67 -11.10 8.40 3.68
C VAL A 67 -11.67 9.44 2.71
N GLY A 68 -12.60 9.00 1.85
CA GLY A 68 -13.26 9.85 0.86
C GLY A 68 -12.48 10.09 -0.43
N ASP A 69 -11.29 9.51 -0.57
CA ASP A 69 -10.47 9.63 -1.78
C ASP A 69 -10.91 8.68 -2.90
N ASN A 70 -10.45 8.97 -4.13
CA ASN A 70 -10.68 8.12 -5.29
C ASN A 70 -9.58 7.04 -5.38
N ILE A 71 -9.94 5.81 -4.99
CA ILE A 71 -9.02 4.68 -4.84
C ILE A 71 -9.40 3.57 -5.81
N GLU A 72 -8.38 2.93 -6.39
CA GLU A 72 -8.54 1.86 -7.39
C GLU A 72 -7.47 0.79 -7.20
N ILE A 73 -7.83 -0.48 -7.41
CA ILE A 73 -6.85 -1.55 -7.56
C ILE A 73 -6.50 -1.62 -9.05
N ALA A 74 -5.35 -1.05 -9.42
CA ALA A 74 -4.93 -0.90 -10.80
C ALA A 74 -4.05 -2.08 -11.21
N GLY A 75 -4.41 -2.75 -12.31
CA GLY A 75 -3.62 -3.84 -12.85
C GLY A 75 -2.77 -3.45 -14.06
N ASP A 76 -1.60 -4.05 -14.21
CA ASP A 76 -0.61 -3.76 -15.28
C ASP A 76 -1.04 -4.23 -16.68
N TYR A 77 -2.08 -5.06 -16.80
CA TYR A 77 -2.71 -5.41 -18.08
C TYR A 77 -3.90 -4.51 -18.43
N GLY A 78 -4.26 -3.57 -17.54
CA GLY A 78 -5.30 -2.60 -17.84
C GLY A 78 -4.90 -1.85 -19.09
N ASP A 79 -5.77 -1.87 -20.11
CA ASP A 79 -5.61 -0.95 -21.22
C ASP A 79 -5.65 0.48 -20.66
N GLY A 80 -5.04 1.45 -21.35
CA GLY A 80 -5.03 2.87 -20.95
C GLY A 80 -6.42 3.53 -20.92
N THR A 81 -7.50 2.74 -20.77
CA THR A 81 -8.92 3.13 -20.82
C THR A 81 -9.48 3.56 -19.48
N MET A 82 -8.63 4.02 -18.55
CA MET A 82 -9.11 5.04 -17.62
C MET A 82 -9.74 6.15 -18.45
N SER A 83 -11.06 6.28 -18.32
CA SER A 83 -11.83 7.43 -18.75
C SER A 83 -11.25 8.66 -18.07
N ARG A 84 -10.18 9.23 -18.63
CA ARG A 84 -9.58 10.49 -18.22
C ARG A 84 -10.39 11.63 -18.84
N PRO A 85 -10.87 12.60 -18.06
CA PRO A 85 -10.88 13.98 -18.53
C PRO A 85 -9.42 14.42 -18.62
N ALA A 86 -8.90 14.49 -19.86
CA ALA A 86 -7.79 15.34 -20.28
C ALA A 86 -6.54 15.40 -19.37
N LEU A 87 -5.74 14.34 -19.34
CA LEU A 87 -4.29 14.52 -19.27
C LEU A 87 -3.76 14.28 -20.68
N ASP A 88 -3.08 15.30 -21.21
CA ASP A 88 -2.74 15.47 -22.62
C ASP A 88 -2.25 14.18 -23.30
N LYS A 89 -2.85 13.89 -24.45
CA LYS A 89 -2.54 12.79 -25.36
C LYS A 89 -1.12 12.96 -25.93
N LYS A 90 -0.08 12.72 -25.14
CA LYS A 90 1.26 12.45 -25.67
C LYS A 90 1.52 10.94 -25.71
N GLU A 91 2.13 10.53 -26.81
CA GLU A 91 2.45 9.17 -27.26
C GLU A 91 2.90 8.22 -26.12
N GLY A 92 2.31 7.01 -26.07
CA GLY A 92 2.75 5.91 -25.19
C GLY A 92 2.01 5.81 -23.85
N MET A 93 0.68 5.61 -23.88
CA MET A 93 -0.19 5.60 -22.70
C MET A 93 0.16 4.47 -21.72
N LEU A 94 0.91 4.81 -20.66
CA LEU A 94 1.04 3.98 -19.46
C LEU A 94 -0.35 3.79 -18.83
N ASN A 95 -0.64 2.57 -18.39
CA ASN A 95 -1.83 2.31 -17.58
C ASN A 95 -1.68 2.91 -16.17
N LEU A 96 -2.74 2.91 -15.35
CA LEU A 96 -2.70 3.53 -14.01
C LEU A 96 -1.65 2.88 -13.11
N HIS A 97 -1.41 1.57 -13.24
CA HIS A 97 -0.41 0.85 -12.47
C HIS A 97 1.00 1.38 -12.79
N GLU A 98 1.39 1.37 -14.07
CA GLU A 98 2.68 1.89 -14.53
C GLU A 98 2.85 3.38 -14.23
N TYR A 99 1.79 4.18 -14.42
CA TYR A 99 1.81 5.62 -14.15
C TYR A 99 1.98 5.92 -12.66
N ALA A 100 1.33 5.16 -11.77
CA ALA A 100 1.51 5.30 -10.33
C ALA A 100 2.94 4.93 -9.92
N GLU A 101 3.48 3.84 -10.46
CA GLU A 101 4.85 3.41 -10.18
C GLU A 101 5.89 4.48 -10.51
N GLU A 102 5.72 5.18 -11.62
CA GLU A 102 6.66 6.21 -12.06
C GLU A 102 6.44 7.57 -11.38
N TYR A 103 5.19 7.96 -11.11
CA TYR A 103 4.85 9.34 -10.76
C TYR A 103 4.15 9.55 -9.42
N TYR A 104 3.76 8.49 -8.70
CA TYR A 104 3.07 8.59 -7.41
C TYR A 104 4.02 8.26 -6.25
N GLU A 105 3.66 8.73 -5.06
CA GLU A 105 4.41 8.38 -3.84
C GLU A 105 4.09 6.94 -3.41
N ASP A 106 5.13 6.13 -3.27
CA ASP A 106 5.02 4.81 -2.65
C ASP A 106 5.02 4.95 -1.12
N ILE A 107 3.85 4.74 -0.51
CA ILE A 107 3.69 4.80 0.94
C ILE A 107 3.78 3.42 1.62
N SER A 108 4.06 2.34 0.88
CA SER A 108 3.99 0.95 1.35
C SER A 108 4.78 0.74 2.64
N TRP A 109 6.02 1.23 2.68
CA TRP A 109 6.87 1.10 3.86
C TRP A 109 6.32 1.87 5.06
N ARG A 110 5.84 3.09 4.83
CA ARG A 110 5.31 3.97 5.89
C ARG A 110 4.05 3.38 6.50
N ILE A 111 3.09 2.93 5.69
CA ILE A 111 1.87 2.31 6.21
C ILE A 111 2.15 0.96 6.86
N ARG A 112 3.15 0.23 6.38
CA ARG A 112 3.57 -1.02 7.01
C ARG A 112 4.12 -0.81 8.41
N GLU A 113 4.96 0.20 8.62
CA GLU A 113 5.44 0.57 9.97
C GLU A 113 4.29 0.88 10.92
N VAL A 114 3.23 1.51 10.41
CA VAL A 114 2.02 1.86 11.16
C VAL A 114 1.25 0.61 11.58
N ILE A 115 0.93 -0.30 10.65
CA ILE A 115 0.17 -1.50 10.99
C ILE A 115 0.96 -2.46 11.90
N CYS A 116 2.29 -2.47 11.79
CA CYS A 116 3.17 -3.26 12.66
C CYS A 116 3.33 -2.67 14.08
N GLN A 117 2.69 -1.54 14.41
CA GLN A 117 2.61 -1.11 15.81
C GLN A 117 1.69 -2.02 16.63
N ASP A 118 0.76 -2.71 15.99
CA ASP A 118 0.00 -3.79 16.64
C ASP A 118 0.87 -5.05 16.73
N LYS A 119 0.94 -5.64 17.93
CA LYS A 119 1.80 -6.79 18.22
C LYS A 119 1.34 -8.07 17.54
N TRP A 120 0.04 -8.24 17.31
CA TRP A 120 -0.50 -9.41 16.61
C TRP A 120 -0.19 -9.30 15.12
N ILE A 121 -0.45 -8.14 14.53
CA ILE A 121 -0.12 -7.85 13.14
C ILE A 121 1.39 -7.99 12.91
N ALA A 122 2.22 -7.43 13.80
CA ALA A 122 3.68 -7.58 13.73
C ALA A 122 4.13 -9.03 13.84
N LYS A 123 3.41 -9.90 14.57
CA LYS A 123 3.76 -11.32 14.66
C LYS A 123 3.35 -12.11 13.41
N GLU A 124 2.19 -11.81 12.84
CA GLU A 124 1.67 -12.48 11.65
C GLU A 124 2.38 -12.02 10.37
N ILE A 125 2.61 -10.71 10.22
CA ILE A 125 3.31 -10.10 9.08
C ILE A 125 4.84 -10.11 9.29
N GLY A 126 5.32 -10.08 10.54
CA GLY A 126 6.75 -9.95 10.89
C GLY A 126 7.49 -11.26 11.15
N LYS A 127 7.04 -12.39 10.56
CA LYS A 127 7.98 -13.49 10.31
C LYS A 127 9.20 -12.93 9.53
N PRO A 128 10.42 -13.38 9.87
CA PRO A 128 11.63 -12.61 9.67
C PRO A 128 11.79 -12.18 8.21
N TRP A 129 11.90 -10.87 8.01
CA TRP A 129 12.47 -10.30 6.81
C TRP A 129 13.94 -10.70 6.76
N THR A 130 14.30 -11.59 5.85
CA THR A 130 15.68 -12.07 5.73
C THR A 130 16.57 -11.07 5.02
N ASP A 131 16.01 -10.10 4.29
CA ASP A 131 16.80 -9.11 3.58
C ASP A 131 16.43 -7.66 3.94
N ARG A 132 17.30 -7.04 4.74
CA ARG A 132 17.22 -5.63 5.15
C ARG A 132 17.79 -4.68 4.08
N SER A 133 18.36 -5.20 3.00
CA SER A 133 18.98 -4.39 1.95
C SER A 133 17.96 -3.43 1.32
N GLU A 134 16.71 -3.89 1.15
CA GLU A 134 15.62 -3.17 0.48
C GLU A 134 14.95 -2.09 1.32
N TRP A 135 15.28 -1.97 2.61
CA TRP A 135 14.67 -0.94 3.45
C TRP A 135 15.25 0.44 3.11
N PRO A 136 14.42 1.51 3.03
CA PRO A 136 14.92 2.87 2.94
C PRO A 136 15.82 3.23 4.14
N ASP A 137 16.85 4.06 3.94
CA ASP A 137 17.78 4.42 5.02
C ASP A 137 17.10 5.16 6.18
N SER A 138 16.04 5.92 5.88
CA SER A 138 15.20 6.56 6.89
C SER A 138 14.54 5.54 7.82
N VAL A 139 14.08 4.41 7.28
CA VAL A 139 13.46 3.30 8.00
C VAL A 139 14.52 2.55 8.81
N LYS A 140 15.66 2.20 8.20
CA LYS A 140 16.80 1.56 8.89
C LYS A 140 17.28 2.38 10.09
N LYS A 141 17.35 3.70 9.95
CA LYS A 141 17.77 4.64 11.00
C LYS A 141 16.76 4.74 12.14
N ARG A 142 15.46 4.67 11.84
CA ARG A 142 14.38 4.74 12.83
C ARG A 142 14.23 3.44 13.62
N TYR A 143 14.53 2.30 12.99
CA TYR A 143 14.41 0.96 13.57
C TYR A 143 15.71 0.12 13.40
N PRO A 144 16.80 0.46 14.11
CA PRO A 144 18.10 -0.20 13.93
C PRO A 144 18.08 -1.69 14.29
N GLY A 145 17.22 -2.10 15.23
CA GLY A 145 16.98 -3.49 15.64
C GLY A 145 15.86 -4.20 14.87
N GLY A 146 15.13 -3.48 14.02
CA GLY A 146 13.80 -3.88 13.54
C GLY A 146 12.72 -3.37 14.51
N PRO A 147 11.44 -3.58 14.19
CA PRO A 147 10.36 -3.44 15.18
C PRO A 147 10.51 -4.48 16.31
#